data_AF-A0A920Q875-F1
#
_entry.id   AF-A0A920Q875-F1
#
_cell.length_a   1.000
_cell.length_b   1.000
_cell.length_c   1.000
_cell.angle_alpha   90.00
_cell.angle_beta   90.00
_cell.angle_gamma   90.00
#
_symmetry.space_group_name_H-M   'P 1'
#
loop_
_entity.id
_entity.type
_entity.pdbx_description
1 polymer ?
#
loop_
_entity_poly.entity_id
_entity_poly.type
_entity_poly.pdbx_seq_one_letter_code
_entity_poly.pdbx_strand_id
1 'polypeptide(L)' 'MPGLDIDAVAADIRRRDEADSSRTASPLVTADGAQVLDTSELTVDGVVDAIVEML' A
#
# COMPACT_ATOMS: atom_id res chain seq x y z
N MET A 1 6.47 24.24 5.48
CA MET A 1 6.29 23.51 4.20
C MET A 1 4.89 23.86 3.74
N PRO A 2 4.69 24.54 2.59
CA PRO A 2 3.33 24.66 2.06
C PRO A 2 2.78 23.25 1.93
N GLY A 3 1.57 23.00 2.45
CA GLY A 3 0.92 21.70 2.35
C GLY A 3 0.90 21.27 0.89
N LEU A 4 1.33 20.05 0.61
CA LEU A 4 1.20 19.47 -0.72
C LEU A 4 -0.28 19.46 -1.09
N ASP A 5 -0.61 19.92 -2.28
CA ASP A 5 -1.95 19.83 -2.83
C ASP A 5 -2.40 18.35 -2.87
N ILE A 6 -3.58 18.06 -2.32
CA ILE A 6 -4.10 16.69 -2.20
C ILE A 6 -4.21 16.04 -3.58
N ASP A 7 -4.62 16.79 -4.60
CA ASP A 7 -4.75 16.27 -5.96
C ASP A 7 -3.37 15.93 -6.55
N ALA A 8 -2.36 16.75 -6.25
CA ALA A 8 -0.98 16.49 -6.65
C ALA A 8 -0.42 15.24 -5.96
N VAL A 9 -0.72 15.02 -4.67
CA VAL A 9 -0.33 13.81 -3.93
C VAL A 9 -1.02 12.58 -4.50
N ALA A 10 -2.33 12.63 -4.73
CA ALA A 10 -3.09 11.51 -5.30
C ALA A 10 -2.63 11.17 -6.73
N ALA A 11 -2.24 12.17 -7.53
CA ALA A 11 -1.64 11.94 -8.84
C ALA A 11 -0.25 11.30 -8.73
N ASP A 12 0.56 11.66 -7.74
CA ASP A 12 1.87 11.05 -7.53
C ASP A 12 1.79 9.60 -7.06
N ILE A 13 0.88 9.30 -6.13
CA ILE A 13 0.63 7.92 -5.66
C ILE A 13 0.26 7.02 -6.85
N ARG A 14 -0.74 7.40 -7.66
CA ARG A 14 -1.15 6.62 -8.83
C ARG A 14 -0.01 6.35 -9.82
N ARG A 15 0.83 7.36 -10.09
CA ARG A 15 1.99 7.19 -10.97
C ARG A 15 2.99 6.16 -10.42
N ARG A 16 3.20 6.14 -9.10
CA ARG A 16 4.10 5.18 -8.46
C ARG A 16 3.51 3.77 -8.47
N ASP A 17 2.22 3.63 -8.17
CA ASP A 17 1.53 2.34 -8.20
C ASP A 17 1.63 1.69 -9.59
N GLU A 18 1.41 2.47 -10.66
CA GLU A 18 1.57 2.01 -12.05
C GLU A 18 3.02 1.61 -12.36
N ALA A 19 4.00 2.41 -11.93
CA ALA A 19 5.42 2.13 -12.18
C ALA A 19 5.90 0.88 -11.42
N ASP A 20 5.51 0.72 -10.15
CA ASP A 20 5.92 -0.39 -9.30
C ASP A 20 5.27 -1.71 -9.72
N SER A 21 4.03 -1.69 -10.16
CA SER A 21 3.33 -2.90 -10.65
C SER A 21 3.81 -3.35 -12.03
N SER A 22 4.26 -2.42 -12.90
CA SER A 22 4.66 -2.73 -14.29
C SER A 22 6.16 -2.95 -14.51
N ARG A 23 7.01 -2.75 -13.50
CA ARG A 23 8.47 -2.90 -13.66
C ARG A 23 8.87 -4.34 -14.03
N THR A 24 9.76 -4.47 -15.01
CA THR A 24 10.22 -5.79 -15.51
C THR A 24 10.95 -6.61 -14.46
N ALA A 25 11.75 -5.96 -13.61
CA ALA A 25 12.50 -6.62 -12.55
C ALA A 25 11.79 -6.43 -11.20
N SER A 26 11.50 -7.54 -10.52
CA SER A 26 10.86 -7.58 -9.20
C SER A 26 9.51 -6.83 -9.12
N PRO A 27 8.55 -6.98 -10.05
CA PRO A 27 7.29 -6.21 -10.01
C PRO A 27 6.58 -6.30 -8.65
N LEU A 28 5.89 -5.22 -8.26
CA LEU A 28 5.04 -5.22 -7.08
C LEU A 28 3.80 -6.07 -7.36
N VAL A 29 3.82 -7.31 -6.91
CA VAL A 29 2.73 -8.28 -7.03
C VAL A 29 2.51 -8.98 -5.68
N THR A 30 1.29 -9.45 -5.44
CA THR A 30 1.01 -10.32 -4.30
C THR A 30 1.76 -11.64 -4.48
N ALA A 31 2.52 -12.05 -3.46
CA ALA A 31 3.23 -13.32 -3.48
C ALA A 31 2.26 -14.50 -3.35
N ASP A 32 2.63 -15.64 -3.92
CA ASP A 32 1.84 -16.86 -3.79
C ASP A 32 1.72 -17.28 -2.32
N GLY A 33 0.48 -17.52 -1.87
CA GLY A 33 0.18 -17.89 -0.49
C GLY A 33 0.16 -16.71 0.50
N ALA A 34 0.37 -15.47 0.05
CA ALA A 34 0.24 -14.31 0.92
C ALA A 34 -1.22 -14.05 1.30
N GLN A 35 -1.46 -13.68 2.56
CA GLN A 35 -2.73 -13.14 3.03
C GLN A 35 -2.75 -11.62 2.77
N VAL A 36 -3.81 -11.11 2.15
CA VAL A 36 -3.98 -9.67 1.89
C VAL A 36 -4.81 -9.06 3.02
N LEU A 37 -4.27 -8.05 3.68
CA LEU A 37 -4.94 -7.27 4.73
C LEU A 37 -5.17 -5.85 4.22
N ASP A 38 -6.43 -5.46 4.02
CA ASP A 38 -6.80 -4.08 3.73
C ASP A 38 -6.86 -3.27 5.03
N THR A 39 -6.06 -2.21 5.09
CA THR A 39 -5.90 -1.37 6.29
C THR A 39 -6.57 -0.01 6.14
N SER A 40 -7.37 0.23 5.10
CA SER A 40 -7.92 1.55 4.78
C SER A 40 -8.72 2.17 5.92
N GLU A 41 -9.38 1.34 6.73
CA GLU A 41 -10.23 1.75 7.86
C GLU A 41 -9.65 1.35 9.23
N LEU A 42 -8.41 0.85 9.28
CA LEU A 42 -7.78 0.40 10.52
C LEU A 42 -6.86 1.47 11.10
N THR A 43 -6.83 1.55 12.43
CA THR A 43 -5.75 2.25 13.13
C THR A 43 -4.47 1.45 13.05
N VAL A 44 -3.32 2.08 13.31
CA VAL A 44 -2.02 1.38 13.33
C VAL A 44 -2.04 0.19 14.31
N ASP A 45 -2.58 0.39 15.52
CA ASP A 45 -2.71 -0.68 16.51
C ASP A 45 -3.62 -1.81 16.01
N GLY A 46 -4.74 -1.47 15.35
CA GLY A 46 -5.64 -2.47 14.75
C GLY A 46 -4.99 -3.29 13.63
N VAL A 47 -4.09 -2.69 12.85
CA VAL A 47 -3.29 -3.43 11.86
C VAL A 47 -2.36 -4.43 12.55
N VAL A 48 -1.71 -4.02 13.64
CA VAL A 48 -0.80 -4.91 14.39
C VAL A 48 -1.57 -6.08 14.98
N ASP A 49 -2.71 -5.83 15.62
CA ASP A 49 -3.56 -6.88 16.20
C ASP A 49 -4.03 -7.86 15.12
N ALA A 50 -4.51 -7.36 13.97
CA ALA A 50 -4.93 -8.18 12.84
C ALA A 50 -3.80 -9.07 12.30
N ILE A 51 -2.56 -8.57 12.26
CA ILE A 51 -1.40 -9.38 11.85
C ILE A 51 -1.09 -10.47 12.88
N VAL A 52 -1.18 -10.18 14.18
CA VAL A 52 -0.93 -11.16 15.25
C VAL A 52 -1.95 -12.30 15.23
N GLU A 53 -3.21 -12.01 14.89
CA GLU A 53 -4.26 -13.04 14.75
C GLU A 53 -4.06 -13.99 13.54
N MET A 54 -3.22 -13.62 12.57
CA MET A 54 -2.92 -14.44 11.39
C MET A 54 -1.73 -15.40 11.57
N LEU A 55 -1.03 -15.34 12.71
CA LEU A 55 0.09 -16.23 13.06
C LEU A 55 -0.40 -17.61 13.52
#